data_AF-A0A967Z6P2-F1
#
_entry.id   AF-A0A967Z6P2-F1
#
_cell.length_a   1.000
_cell.length_b   1.000
_cell.length_c   1.000
_cell.angle_alpha   90.00
_cell.angle_beta   90.00
_cell.angle_gamma   90.00
#
_symmetry.space_group_name_H-M   'P 1'
#
loop_
_entity.id
_entity.type
_entity.pdbx_description
1 polymer ?
#
loop_
_entity_poly.entity_id
_entity_poly.type
_entity_poly.pdbx_seq_one_letter_code
_entity_poly.pdbx_strand_id
1 'polypeptide(L)' 'FFAAYFPEILLILKANFFAFLAFHIFKIRRDVALENLKIAFPEKSEKERAAIAYGSYKHFALMILEFMRLIRWSPKRIEE' A
#
# COMPACT_ATOMS: atom_id res chain seq x y z
N PHE A 1 -24.89 -10.30 7.30
CA PHE A 1 -23.79 -10.99 6.59
C PHE A 1 -22.84 -10.00 5.88
N PHE A 2 -23.30 -8.94 5.22
CA PHE A 2 -22.42 -7.94 4.57
C PHE A 2 -21.69 -6.96 5.50
N ALA A 3 -22.25 -6.67 6.68
CA ALA A 3 -21.68 -5.70 7.62
C ALA A 3 -20.28 -6.06 8.15
N ALA A 4 -19.90 -7.35 8.12
CA ALA A 4 -18.59 -7.82 8.58
C ALA A 4 -17.44 -7.50 7.60
N TYR A 5 -17.73 -7.31 6.30
CA TYR A 5 -16.73 -6.99 5.27
C TYR A 5 -16.57 -5.48 5.02
N PHE A 6 -17.54 -4.69 5.49
CA PHE A 6 -17.52 -3.24 5.42
C PHE A 6 -16.24 -2.59 5.99
N PRO A 7 -15.66 -3.07 7.12
CA PRO A 7 -14.43 -2.52 7.67
C PRO A 7 -13.21 -2.68 6.74
N GLU A 8 -13.14 -3.80 6.02
CA GLU A 8 -12.00 -4.09 5.12
C GLU A 8 -12.05 -3.25 3.85
N ILE A 9 -13.24 -3.02 3.30
CA ILE A 9 -13.42 -2.13 2.14
C ILE A 9 -12.97 -0.71 2.51
N LEU A 10 -13.35 -0.21 3.68
CA LEU A 10 -12.93 1.13 4.13
C LEU A 10 -11.41 1.23 4.30
N LEU A 11 -10.76 0.15 4.75
CA LEU A 11 -9.30 0.09 4.87
C LEU A 11 -8.63 0.17 3.50
N ILE A 12 -9.11 -0.61 2.54
CA ILE A 12 -8.61 -0.62 1.15
C ILE A 12 -8.80 0.75 0.51
N LEU A 13 -9.96 1.40 0.69
CA LEU A 13 -10.21 2.74 0.16
C LEU A 13 -9.24 3.78 0.75
N LYS A 14 -9.01 3.74 2.07
CA LYS A 14 -8.01 4.59 2.73
C LYS A 14 -6.61 4.33 2.20
N ALA A 15 -6.21 3.07 2.05
CA ALA A 15 -4.90 2.68 1.52
C ALA A 15 -4.69 3.23 0.10
N ASN A 16 -5.68 3.07 -0.79
CA ASN A 16 -5.64 3.63 -2.14
C ASN A 16 -5.53 5.16 -2.14
N PHE A 17 -6.27 5.84 -1.26
CA PHE A 17 -6.19 7.29 -1.11
C PHE A 17 -4.78 7.75 -0.68
N PHE A 18 -4.21 7.14 0.36
CA PHE A 18 -2.86 7.48 0.81
C PHE A 18 -1.79 7.14 -0.23
N ALA A 19 -1.91 6.02 -0.92
CA ALA A 19 -1.00 5.66 -2.01
C ALA A 19 -1.07 6.66 -3.17
N PHE A 20 -2.27 7.12 -3.53
CA PHE A 20 -2.46 8.18 -4.53
C PHE A 20 -1.75 9.47 -4.12
N LEU A 21 -1.98 9.93 -2.89
CA LEU A 21 -1.32 11.13 -2.37
C LEU A 21 0.22 10.97 -2.37
N ALA A 22 0.73 9.87 -1.84
CA ALA A 22 2.16 9.62 -1.73
C ALA A 22 2.84 9.52 -3.11
N PHE A 23 2.23 8.83 -4.08
CA PHE A 23 2.83 8.58 -5.39
C PHE A 23 2.64 9.74 -6.37
N HIS A 24 1.43 10.28 -6.49
CA HIS A 24 1.09 11.26 -7.53
C HIS A 24 1.21 12.71 -7.05
N ILE A 25 0.81 13.02 -5.81
CA ILE A 25 0.77 14.40 -5.30
C ILE A 25 2.11 14.78 -4.68
N PHE A 26 2.52 14.07 -3.63
CA PHE A 26 3.72 14.37 -2.86
C PHE A 26 4.98 13.74 -3.45
N LYS A 27 4.83 12.71 -4.30
CA LYS A 27 5.93 12.05 -5.01
C LYS A 27 7.02 11.50 -4.07
N ILE A 28 6.63 11.06 -2.89
CA ILE A 28 7.53 10.64 -1.79
C ILE A 28 8.41 9.51 -2.29
N ARG A 29 9.71 9.76 -2.50
CA ARG A 29 10.69 8.77 -3.02
C ARG A 29 10.24 8.03 -4.29
N ARG A 30 9.39 8.65 -5.10
CA ARG A 30 8.88 8.07 -6.35
C ARG A 30 10.03 7.73 -7.30
N ASP A 31 10.97 8.65 -7.44
CA ASP A 31 12.06 8.52 -8.42
C ASP A 31 13.02 7.38 -8.05
N VAL A 32 13.32 7.23 -6.75
CA VAL A 32 14.10 6.09 -6.23
C VAL A 32 13.40 4.76 -6.50
N ALA A 33 12.09 4.69 -6.29
CA ALA A 33 11.33 3.47 -6.57
C ALA A 33 11.35 3.11 -8.06
N LEU A 34 11.22 4.10 -8.95
CA LEU A 34 11.28 3.89 -10.40
C LEU A 34 12.69 3.50 -10.86
N GLU A 35 13.73 4.11 -10.31
CA GLU A 35 15.13 3.77 -10.59
C GLU A 35 15.45 2.33 -10.17
N ASN A 36 15.04 1.94 -8.95
CA ASN A 36 15.17 0.57 -8.48
C ASN A 36 14.48 -0.43 -9.41
N LEU A 37 13.26 -0.10 -9.87
CA LEU A 37 12.53 -0.97 -10.81
C LEU A 37 13.17 -1.00 -12.20
N LYS A 38 13.83 0.07 -12.64
CA LYS A 38 14.58 0.10 -13.89
C LYS A 38 15.77 -0.85 -13.85
N ILE A 39 16.46 -0.91 -12.72
CA ILE A 39 17.58 -1.83 -12.48
C ILE A 39 17.08 -3.27 -12.34
N ALA A 40 16.01 -3.49 -11.57
CA ALA A 40 15.49 -4.82 -11.27
C ALA A 40 14.70 -5.47 -12.42
N PHE A 41 14.02 -4.65 -13.24
CA PHE A 41 13.18 -5.09 -14.36
C PHE A 41 13.50 -4.28 -15.63
N PRO A 42 14.73 -4.41 -16.17
CA PRO A 42 15.17 -3.66 -17.35
C PRO A 42 14.34 -4.00 -18.60
N GLU A 43 13.79 -5.20 -18.68
CA GLU A 43 12.97 -5.71 -19.79
C GLU A 43 11.58 -5.07 -19.90
N LYS A 44 11.11 -4.42 -18.82
CA LYS A 44 9.79 -3.78 -18.78
C LYS A 44 9.83 -2.38 -19.38
N SER A 45 8.70 -1.91 -19.88
CA SER A 45 8.53 -0.50 -20.26
C SER A 45 8.45 0.41 -19.03
N GLU A 46 8.68 1.71 -19.21
CA GLU A 46 8.49 2.71 -18.16
C GLU A 46 7.06 2.71 -17.59
N LYS A 47 6.06 2.46 -18.44
CA LYS A 47 4.65 2.40 -18.03
C LYS A 47 4.39 1.20 -17.12
N GLU A 48 4.95 0.04 -17.44
CA GLU A 48 4.84 -1.16 -16.59
C GLU A 48 5.56 -0.97 -15.26
N ARG A 49 6.77 -0.40 -15.28
CA ARG A 49 7.49 -0.06 -14.03
C ARG A 49 6.72 0.93 -13.17
N ALA A 50 6.13 1.96 -13.77
CA ALA A 50 5.29 2.92 -13.04
C ALA A 50 4.04 2.25 -12.44
N ALA A 51 3.43 1.31 -13.15
CA ALA A 51 2.29 0.54 -12.64
C ALA A 51 2.70 -0.36 -11.46
N ILE A 52 3.85 -1.02 -11.54
CA ILE A 52 4.42 -1.82 -10.44
C ILE A 52 4.72 -0.93 -9.24
N ALA A 53 5.40 0.20 -9.45
CA ALA A 53 5.72 1.16 -8.39
C ALA A 53 4.46 1.63 -7.66
N TYR A 54 3.44 2.04 -8.39
CA TYR A 54 2.17 2.47 -7.79
C TYR A 54 1.44 1.30 -7.09
N GLY A 55 1.51 0.09 -7.64
CA GLY A 55 1.06 -1.13 -6.98
C GLY A 55 1.72 -1.33 -5.61
N SER A 56 3.05 -1.21 -5.54
CA SER A 56 3.80 -1.31 -4.30
C SER A 56 3.39 -0.26 -3.27
N TYR A 57 3.07 0.98 -3.70
CA TYR A 57 2.61 2.03 -2.77
C TYR A 57 1.23 1.72 -2.20
N LYS A 58 0.31 1.17 -3.02
CA LYS A 58 -1.01 0.70 -2.55
C LYS A 58 -0.87 -0.42 -1.52
N HIS A 59 -0.01 -1.40 -1.78
CA HIS A 59 0.25 -2.48 -0.83
C HIS A 59 0.91 -1.97 0.45
N PHE A 60 1.90 -1.08 0.36
CA PHE A 60 2.58 -0.52 1.52
C PHE A 60 1.63 0.30 2.40
N ALA A 61 0.77 1.12 1.79
CA ALA A 61 -0.27 1.86 2.51
C ALA A 61 -1.24 0.92 3.22
N LEU A 62 -1.67 -0.17 2.57
CA LEU A 62 -2.54 -1.18 3.19
C LEU A 62 -1.85 -1.83 4.39
N MET A 63 -0.61 -2.31 4.23
CA MET A 63 0.17 -2.92 5.32
C MET A 63 0.33 -1.98 6.52
N ILE A 64 0.63 -0.70 6.30
CA ILE A 64 0.72 0.28 7.40
C ILE A 64 -0.61 0.39 8.16
N LEU A 65 -1.74 0.48 7.44
CA LEU A 65 -3.05 0.56 8.07
C LEU A 65 -3.40 -0.71 8.85
N GLU A 66 -3.03 -1.88 8.32
CA GLU A 66 -3.17 -3.18 8.99
C GLU A 66 -2.31 -3.26 10.26
N PHE A 67 -1.02 -2.89 10.19
CA PHE A 67 -0.14 -2.85 11.36
C PHE A 67 -0.67 -1.91 12.45
N MET A 68 -1.18 -0.74 12.08
CA MET A 68 -1.82 0.15 13.06
C MET A 68 -3.08 -0.46 13.70
N ARG A 69 -3.81 -1.34 13.00
CA ARG A 69 -4.92 -2.12 13.60
C ARG A 69 -4.39 -3.16 14.59
N LEU A 70 -3.30 -3.86 14.25
CA LEU A 70 -2.66 -4.84 15.14
C LEU A 70 -2.16 -4.21 16.44
N ILE A 71 -1.52 -3.03 16.37
CA ILE A 71 -1.04 -2.31 17.56
C ILE A 71 -2.20 -1.90 18.50
N ARG A 72 -3.42 -1.77 17.97
CA ARG A 72 -4.63 -1.47 18.77
C ARG A 72 -5.26 -2.71 19.40
N TRP A 73 -4.80 -3.92 19.10
CA TRP A 73 -5.28 -5.13 19.75
C TRP A 73 -4.53 -5.33 21.08
N SER A 74 -5.27 -5.39 22.19
CA SER A 74 -4.68 -5.71 23.50
C SER A 74 -4.18 -7.17 23.52
N PRO A 75 -3.12 -7.50 24.28
CA PRO A 75 -2.57 -8.86 24.40
C PRO A 75 -3.61 -9.95 24.69
N LYS A 76 -4.70 -9.56 25.36
CA LYS A 76 -5.86 -10.39 25.75
C LYS A 76 -6.60 -11.11 24.61
N ARG A 77 -6.17 -10.97 23.34
CA ARG A 77 -6.78 -11.59 22.16
C ARG A 77 -5.78 -12.39 21.31
N ILE A 78 -4.54 -12.53 21.77
CA ILE A 78 -3.48 -13.32 21.11
C ILE A 78 -3.33 -14.71 21.77
N GLU A 79 -3.98 -14.94 22.91
CA GLU A 79 -3.95 -16.20 23.68
C GLU A 79 -5.19 -17.10 23.50
N GLU A 80 -6.10 -16.76 22.58
CA GLU A 80 -7.22 -17.62 22.13
C GLU A 80 -7.03 -18.04 20.68
#